data_AF-A0A2D8A4Y2-F1
#
_entry.id   AF-A0A2D8A4Y2-F1
#
_cell.length_a   1.000
_cell.length_b   1.000
_cell.length_c   1.000
_cell.angle_alpha   90.00
_cell.angle_beta   90.00
_cell.angle_gamma   90.00
#
_symmetry.space_group_name_H-M   'P 1'
#
loop_
_entity.id
_entity.type
_entity.pdbx_description
1 polymer ?
#
loop_
_entity_poly.entity_id
_entity_poly.type
_entity_poly.pdbx_seq_one_letter_code
_entity_poly.pdbx_strand_id
1 'polypeptide(L)'
;MLPSYNVLGTELESCSTSPMTGWFRDGCCNTDRNDRSLHTVCCQVTAEFLEFARSRGNDLISPAPQYNFPGLVPGDRWCVCASTWKNAADIGVACPVLLEATHEETLQVVSLAQLKDHALVLTE
;
A
#
# COMPACT_ATOMS: atom_id res chain seq x y z
N MET A 1 8.34 -15.88 -0.40
CA MET A 1 8.16 -14.66 -1.21
C MET A 1 7.77 -15.07 -2.62
N LEU A 2 6.79 -14.42 -3.21
CA LEU A 2 6.45 -14.55 -4.64
C LEU A 2 7.44 -13.74 -5.50
N PRO A 3 7.48 -13.92 -6.82
CA PRO A 3 8.30 -13.08 -7.70
C PRO A 3 7.94 -11.59 -7.57
N SER A 4 8.95 -10.74 -7.45
CA SER A 4 8.79 -9.31 -7.20
C SER A 4 8.58 -8.53 -8.51
N TYR A 5 7.38 -8.63 -9.07
CA TYR A 5 6.94 -7.82 -10.20
C TYR A 5 5.88 -6.81 -9.79
N ASN A 6 5.91 -5.63 -10.39
CA ASN A 6 4.90 -4.61 -10.20
C ASN A 6 3.69 -4.80 -11.14
N VAL A 7 2.63 -4.04 -10.92
CA VAL A 7 1.40 -4.08 -11.73
C VAL A 7 1.56 -3.66 -13.20
N LEU A 8 2.73 -3.14 -13.57
CA LEU A 8 3.10 -2.80 -14.95
C LEU A 8 3.87 -3.94 -15.64
N GLY A 9 4.20 -5.02 -14.91
CA GLY A 9 4.95 -6.17 -15.42
C GLY A 9 6.47 -5.97 -15.45
N THR A 10 6.99 -4.96 -14.73
CA THR A 10 8.44 -4.76 -14.56
C THR A 10 8.88 -5.09 -13.13
N GLU A 11 10.17 -4.98 -12.84
CA GLU A 11 10.71 -5.21 -11.49
C GLU A 11 10.04 -4.31 -10.44
N LEU A 12 9.73 -4.88 -9.27
CA LEU A 12 9.11 -4.15 -8.18
C LEU A 12 10.09 -3.17 -7.53
N GLU A 13 9.75 -1.89 -7.56
CA GLU A 13 10.53 -0.84 -6.90
C GLU A 13 10.27 -0.78 -5.39
N SER A 14 11.21 -0.15 -4.67
CA SER A 14 11.05 0.11 -3.24
C SER A 14 9.94 1.13 -2.99
N CYS A 15 9.03 0.80 -2.07
CA CYS A 15 7.95 1.67 -1.65
C CYS A 15 8.44 2.71 -0.63
N SER A 16 9.07 2.28 0.47
CA SER A 16 9.61 3.17 1.50
C SER A 16 10.61 2.48 2.43
N THR A 17 11.70 3.16 2.76
CA THR A 17 12.66 2.71 3.79
C THR A 17 12.64 3.59 5.04
N SER A 18 11.89 4.69 5.02
CA SER A 18 11.72 5.61 6.15
C SER A 18 10.34 6.30 6.05
N PRO A 19 9.28 5.74 6.67
CA PRO A 19 9.30 4.55 7.53
C PRO A 19 9.51 3.25 6.75
N MET A 20 10.14 2.24 7.38
CA MET A 20 10.35 0.92 6.78
C MET A 20 9.02 0.17 6.62
N THR A 21 8.61 -0.04 5.38
CA THR A 21 7.33 -0.68 5.04
C THR A 21 7.51 -2.13 4.57
N GLY A 22 6.42 -2.76 4.13
CA GLY A 22 6.40 -4.09 3.53
C GLY A 22 6.02 -5.16 4.54
N TRP A 23 5.37 -6.22 4.06
CA TRP A 23 5.03 -7.41 4.86
C TRP A 23 6.28 -8.01 5.53
N PHE A 24 7.38 -8.07 4.79
CA PHE A 24 8.68 -8.56 5.27
C PHE A 24 9.55 -7.50 5.95
N ARG A 25 9.08 -6.24 6.03
CA ARG A 25 9.87 -5.07 6.47
C ARG A 25 11.17 -4.90 5.67
N ASP A 26 11.09 -5.11 4.36
CA ASP A 26 12.19 -4.97 3.38
C ASP A 26 12.09 -3.68 2.55
N GLY A 27 11.08 -2.86 2.81
CA GLY A 27 10.83 -1.59 2.12
C GLY A 27 10.07 -1.73 0.80
N CYS A 28 9.74 -2.95 0.39
CA CYS A 28 9.01 -3.26 -0.83
C CYS A 28 7.64 -3.86 -0.48
N CYS A 29 6.67 -3.75 -1.38
CA CYS A 29 5.36 -4.40 -1.20
C CYS A 29 5.38 -5.88 -1.61
N ASN A 30 6.48 -6.55 -1.25
CA ASN A 30 6.67 -7.99 -1.41
C ASN A 30 5.68 -8.76 -0.56
N THR A 31 5.20 -9.90 -1.07
CA THR A 31 4.21 -10.72 -0.39
C THR A 31 4.52 -12.21 -0.51
N ASP A 32 3.77 -13.04 0.20
CA ASP A 32 3.73 -14.49 0.05
C ASP A 32 2.34 -15.05 0.37
N ARG A 33 2.21 -16.38 0.33
CA ARG A 33 0.94 -17.06 0.59
C ARG A 33 0.44 -16.92 2.05
N ASN A 34 1.25 -16.41 2.98
CA ASN A 34 0.86 -16.19 4.37
C ASN A 34 0.27 -14.79 4.59
N ASP A 35 0.57 -13.83 3.72
CA ASP A 35 0.00 -12.48 3.75
C ASP A 35 -1.43 -12.47 3.19
N ARG A 36 -2.37 -12.93 4.02
CA ARG A 36 -3.79 -13.04 3.64
C ARG A 36 -4.46 -11.70 3.35
N SER A 37 -3.90 -10.61 3.85
CA SER A 37 -4.43 -9.26 3.66
C SER A 37 -3.85 -8.58 2.41
N LEU A 38 -2.85 -9.18 1.77
CA LEU A 38 -2.17 -8.69 0.58
C LEU A 38 -1.68 -7.24 0.76
N HIS A 39 -0.62 -7.05 1.54
CA HIS A 39 0.06 -5.77 1.73
C HIS A 39 0.88 -5.39 0.49
N THR A 40 0.21 -5.31 -0.65
CA THR A 40 0.82 -5.26 -1.99
C THR A 40 0.66 -3.91 -2.67
N VAL A 41 -0.14 -2.99 -2.11
CA VAL A 41 -0.38 -1.65 -2.67
C VAL A 41 0.55 -0.64 -2.03
N CYS A 42 1.52 -0.11 -2.79
CA CYS A 42 2.30 1.04 -2.33
C CYS A 42 1.49 2.31 -2.54
N CYS A 43 1.06 2.96 -1.46
CA CYS A 43 0.37 4.24 -1.56
C CYS A 43 1.01 5.31 -0.67
N GLN A 44 0.86 6.56 -1.07
CA GLN A 44 1.16 7.72 -0.23
C GLN A 44 -0.09 8.04 0.58
N VAL A 45 -0.10 7.69 1.87
CA VAL A 45 -1.31 7.76 2.69
C VAL A 45 -1.80 9.20 2.84
N THR A 46 -3.11 9.37 2.91
CA THR A 46 -3.78 10.66 3.16
C THR A 46 -4.54 10.62 4.48
N ALA A 47 -4.95 11.78 4.99
CA ALA A 47 -5.72 11.85 6.24
C ALA A 47 -7.04 11.07 6.12
N GLU A 48 -7.75 11.23 4.99
CA GLU A 48 -9.03 10.58 4.71
C GLU A 48 -8.88 9.05 4.64
N PHE A 49 -7.82 8.56 3.99
CA PHE A 49 -7.53 7.13 3.92
C PHE A 49 -7.21 6.56 5.31
N LEU A 50 -6.40 7.26 6.12
CA LEU A 50 -6.03 6.81 7.46
C LEU A 50 -7.25 6.74 8.39
N GLU A 51 -8.13 7.76 8.35
CA GLU A 51 -9.38 7.76 9.09
C GLU A 51 -10.33 6.64 8.63
N PHE A 52 -10.44 6.44 7.31
CA PHE A 52 -11.21 5.35 6.74
C PHE A 52 -10.69 3.99 7.23
N ALA A 53 -9.39 3.73 7.10
CA ALA A 53 -8.77 2.49 7.53
C ALA A 53 -9.03 2.21 9.02
N ARG A 54 -8.84 3.21 9.88
CA ARG A 54 -9.13 3.12 11.31
C ARG A 54 -10.60 2.81 11.57
N SER A 55 -11.53 3.45 10.85
CA SER A 55 -12.98 3.17 10.98
C SER A 55 -13.37 1.73 10.61
N ARG A 56 -12.52 1.05 9.83
CA ARG A 56 -12.66 -0.37 9.44
C ARG A 56 -11.85 -1.32 10.33
N GLY A 57 -11.28 -0.83 11.43
CA GLY A 57 -10.47 -1.62 12.37
C GLY A 57 -9.02 -1.84 11.93
N ASN A 58 -8.56 -1.14 10.87
CA ASN A 58 -7.17 -1.13 10.44
C ASN A 58 -6.50 0.17 10.90
N ASP A 59 -6.10 0.23 12.18
CA ASP A 59 -5.47 1.42 12.74
C ASP A 59 -4.02 1.55 12.24
N LEU A 60 -3.82 2.44 11.27
CA LEU A 60 -2.52 2.80 10.72
C LEU A 60 -1.96 4.09 11.33
N ILE A 61 -2.63 4.68 12.32
CA ILE A 61 -2.24 5.95 12.93
C ILE A 61 -1.49 5.70 14.23
N SER A 62 -2.01 4.80 15.08
CA SER A 62 -1.42 4.52 16.39
C SER A 62 -0.11 3.73 16.24
N PRO A 63 1.00 4.17 16.88
CA PRO A 63 2.25 3.39 16.90
C PRO A 63 2.05 2.02 17.55
N ALA A 64 2.67 0.99 16.99
CA ALA A 64 2.70 -0.36 17.55
C ALA A 64 4.16 -0.89 17.56
N PRO A 65 4.97 -0.50 18.56
CA PRO A 65 6.40 -0.83 18.63
C PRO A 65 6.69 -2.34 18.58
N GLN A 66 5.80 -3.17 19.13
CA GLN A 66 5.91 -4.63 19.10
C GLN A 66 5.88 -5.22 17.67
N TYR A 67 5.40 -4.47 16.69
CA TYR A 67 5.37 -4.84 15.27
C TYR A 67 6.31 -3.99 14.40
N ASN A 68 7.23 -3.26 15.04
CA ASN A 68 8.10 -2.29 14.39
C ASN A 68 7.29 -1.34 13.48
N PHE A 69 6.18 -0.83 14.00
CA PHE A 69 5.26 0.05 13.29
C PHE A 69 5.21 1.42 13.97
N PRO A 70 5.67 2.49 13.32
CA PRO A 70 5.79 3.81 13.96
C PRO A 70 4.46 4.57 14.06
N GLY A 71 3.40 4.09 13.40
CA GLY A 71 2.23 4.92 13.09
C GLY A 71 2.51 5.82 11.89
N LEU A 72 1.51 6.04 11.04
CA LEU A 72 1.66 6.78 9.80
C LEU A 72 1.02 8.17 9.89
N VAL A 73 1.59 9.11 9.14
CA VAL A 73 1.04 10.44 8.90
C VAL A 73 0.81 10.68 7.41
N PRO A 74 -0.07 11.62 7.02
CA PRO A 74 -0.26 11.95 5.62
C PRO A 74 1.06 12.30 4.92
N GLY A 75 1.28 11.71 3.74
CA GLY A 75 2.53 11.83 2.99
C GLY A 75 3.49 10.64 3.15
N ASP A 76 3.33 9.80 4.18
CA ASP A 76 4.12 8.57 4.29
C ASP A 76 3.77 7.60 3.16
N ARG A 77 4.79 6.93 2.62
CA ARG A 77 4.59 5.80 1.70
C ARG A 77 4.52 4.50 2.49
N TRP A 78 3.48 3.72 2.25
CA TRP A 78 3.26 2.45 2.95
C TRP A 78 2.60 1.40 2.06
N CYS A 79 2.90 0.13 2.36
CA CYS A 79 2.32 -1.03 1.70
C CYS A 79 1.04 -1.41 2.44
N VAL A 80 -0.10 -1.03 1.87
CA VAL A 80 -1.42 -1.25 2.47
C VAL A 80 -2.09 -2.50 1.89
N CYS A 81 -3.02 -3.06 2.66
CA CYS A 81 -3.84 -4.18 2.22
C CYS A 81 -4.64 -3.82 0.96
N ALA A 82 -4.58 -4.64 -0.08
CA ALA A 82 -5.27 -4.39 -1.35
C ALA A 82 -6.79 -4.24 -1.17
N SER A 83 -7.39 -5.03 -0.28
CA SER A 83 -8.83 -4.94 0.03
C SER A 83 -9.21 -3.65 0.76
N THR A 84 -8.40 -3.20 1.71
CA THR A 84 -8.60 -1.91 2.39
C THR A 84 -8.51 -0.76 1.39
N TRP A 85 -7.51 -0.78 0.52
CA TRP A 85 -7.36 0.22 -0.53
C TRP A 85 -8.56 0.23 -1.49
N LYS A 86 -9.01 -0.94 -1.96
CA LYS A 86 -10.18 -1.08 -2.83
C LYS A 86 -11.44 -0.49 -2.21
N ASN A 87 -11.71 -0.82 -0.94
CA ASN A 87 -12.88 -0.31 -0.24
C ASN A 87 -12.84 1.20 -0.04
N ALA A 88 -11.65 1.79 0.13
CA ALA A 88 -11.47 3.24 0.18
C ALA A 88 -11.74 3.87 -1.19
N ALA A 89 -11.23 3.26 -2.26
CA ALA A 89 -11.42 3.75 -3.63
C ALA A 89 -12.91 3.75 -4.02
N ASP A 90 -13.66 2.71 -3.62
CA ASP A 90 -15.10 2.58 -3.91
C ASP A 90 -15.96 3.68 -3.29
N ILE A 91 -15.45 4.38 -2.27
CA ILE A 91 -16.12 5.53 -1.65
C ILE A 91 -15.39 6.85 -1.90
N GLY A 92 -14.37 6.86 -2.76
CA GLY A 92 -13.66 8.07 -3.18
C GLY A 92 -12.64 8.62 -2.18
N VAL A 93 -12.12 7.80 -1.27
CA VAL A 93 -11.13 8.22 -0.24
C VAL A 93 -9.82 7.43 -0.29
N ALA A 94 -9.52 6.77 -1.41
CA ALA A 94 -8.25 6.06 -1.58
C ALA A 94 -7.05 7.02 -1.65
N CYS A 95 -5.93 6.58 -1.08
CA CYS A 95 -4.63 7.23 -1.22
C CYS A 95 -4.06 7.06 -2.65
N PRO A 96 -3.30 8.03 -3.17
CA PRO A 96 -2.55 7.89 -4.42
C PRO A 96 -1.55 6.74 -4.40
N VAL A 97 -1.40 6.03 -5.51
CA VAL A 97 -0.63 4.78 -5.63
C VAL A 97 0.64 4.99 -6.45
N LEU A 98 1.75 4.44 -5.99
CA LEU A 98 2.96 4.32 -6.80
C LEU A 98 2.94 2.98 -7.54
N LEU A 99 2.74 3.01 -8.86
CA LEU A 99 2.48 1.80 -9.66
C LEU A 99 3.71 0.89 -9.72
N GLU A 100 4.89 1.48 -9.87
CA GLU A 100 6.18 0.81 -9.97
C GLU A 100 6.55 0.06 -8.68
N ALA A 101 6.02 0.49 -7.54
CA ALA A 101 6.21 -0.12 -6.23
C ALA A 101 4.99 -0.93 -5.74
N THR A 102 3.96 -1.08 -6.56
CA THR A 102 2.76 -1.87 -6.25
C THR A 102 2.84 -3.24 -6.90
N HIS A 103 2.80 -4.30 -6.11
CA HIS A 103 3.03 -5.67 -6.57
C HIS A 103 1.88 -6.20 -7.43
N GLU A 104 2.19 -7.02 -8.44
CA GLU A 104 1.23 -7.59 -9.39
C GLU A 104 0.08 -8.37 -8.73
N GLU A 105 0.28 -8.97 -7.55
CA GLU A 105 -0.76 -9.69 -6.82
C GLU A 105 -1.95 -8.79 -6.43
N THR A 106 -1.73 -7.46 -6.38
CA THR A 106 -2.80 -6.46 -6.23
C THR A 106 -3.88 -6.61 -7.30
N LEU A 107 -3.53 -7.05 -8.52
CA LEU A 107 -4.44 -7.20 -9.66
C LEU A 107 -5.52 -8.27 -9.43
N GLN A 108 -5.36 -9.14 -8.43
CA GLN A 108 -6.41 -10.07 -8.02
C GLN A 108 -7.59 -9.38 -7.31
N VAL A 109 -7.38 -8.15 -6.80
CA VAL A 109 -8.36 -7.40 -6.00
C VAL A 109 -8.74 -6.07 -6.67
N VAL A 110 -7.78 -5.39 -7.30
CA VAL A 110 -7.93 -4.05 -7.87
C VAL A 110 -7.51 -4.05 -9.34
N SER A 111 -8.36 -3.53 -10.23
CA SER A 111 -7.99 -3.45 -11.65
C SER A 111 -6.85 -2.46 -11.89
N LEU A 112 -6.01 -2.74 -12.91
CA LEU A 112 -4.94 -1.83 -13.32
C LEU A 112 -5.48 -0.45 -13.72
N ALA A 113 -6.67 -0.37 -14.32
CA ALA A 113 -7.29 0.90 -14.68
C ALA A 113 -7.58 1.76 -13.44
N GLN A 114 -8.20 1.16 -12.41
CA GLN A 114 -8.50 1.85 -11.15
C GLN A 114 -7.23 2.31 -10.43
N LEU A 115 -6.16 1.50 -10.47
CA LEU A 115 -4.84 1.90 -9.94
C LEU A 115 -4.25 3.09 -10.71
N LYS A 116 -4.33 3.09 -12.04
CA LYS A 116 -3.85 4.20 -12.89
C LYS A 116 -4.61 5.50 -12.66
N ASP A 117 -5.92 5.43 -12.42
CA ASP A 117 -6.74 6.60 -12.10
C ASP A 117 -6.32 7.27 -10.78
N HIS A 118 -5.64 6.53 -9.90
CA HIS A 118 -5.12 7.02 -8.63
C HIS A 118 -3.59 7.08 -8.60
N ALA A 119 -2.91 7.04 -9.76
CA ALA A 119 -1.47 7.06 -9.80
C ALA A 119 -0.92 8.34 -9.13
N LEU A 120 0.06 8.17 -8.24
CA LEU A 120 0.77 9.27 -7.62
C LEU A 120 1.57 10.00 -8.70
N VAL A 121 1.20 11.26 -8.94
CA VAL A 121 1.98 12.15 -9.80
C VAL A 121 3.13 12.71 -8.98
N LEU A 122 4.33 12.19 -9.20
CA LEU A 122 5.55 12.79 -8.65
C LEU A 122 5.81 14.10 -9.39
N THR A 123 5.58 15.23 -8.74
CA THR A 123 6.03 16.53 -9.25
C THR A 123 7.50 16.70 -8.91
N GLU A 124 8.31 16.99 -9.93
CA GLU A 124 9.75 17.34 -9.81
C GLU A 124 9.98 18.56 -8.92
#